data_AF-A0A4V6HYX0-F1
#
_entry.id   AF-A0A4V6HYX0-F1
#
_cell.length_a   1.000
_cell.length_b   1.000
_cell.length_c   1.000
_cell.angle_alpha   90.00
_cell.angle_beta   90.00
_cell.angle_gamma   90.00
#
_symmetry.space_group_name_H-M   'P 1'
#
loop_
_entity.id
_entity.type
_entity.pdbx_description
1 polymer ?
#
loop_
_entity_poly.entity_id
_entity_poly.type
_entity_poly.pdbx_seq_one_letter_code
_entity_poly.pdbx_strand_id
1 'polypeptide(L)'
;MDFLETYLKAIESISPQDKEHTHRTALENLMNAFKDTLTQNKCGLKDLSIRQEPNNDKEGRGAPDFVILSQGLSIGYIENKRVNADLDSVAQSEQIKKYLCLSDNLMLTDYLRFCLIRKMGGGQ
;
A
#
# COMPACT_ATOMS: atom_id res chain seq x y z
N MET A 1 -23.12 1.90 -1.45
CA MET A 1 -22.37 3.01 -0.86
C MET A 1 -21.11 3.18 -1.68
N ASP A 2 -20.75 4.42 -1.98
CA ASP A 2 -19.48 4.76 -2.62
C ASP A 2 -18.34 4.38 -1.65
N PHE A 3 -17.44 3.49 -2.09
CA PHE A 3 -16.34 3.00 -1.23
C PHE A 3 -15.41 4.14 -0.80
N LEU A 4 -15.32 5.21 -1.60
CA LEU A 4 -14.52 6.38 -1.27
C LEU A 4 -15.18 7.18 -0.14
N GLU A 5 -16.50 7.38 -0.18
CA GLU A 5 -17.23 8.04 0.89
C GLU A 5 -17.10 7.28 2.21
N THR A 6 -17.20 5.95 2.18
CA THR A 6 -16.97 5.11 3.36
C THR A 6 -15.57 5.28 3.92
N TYR A 7 -14.55 5.32 3.06
CA TYR A 7 -13.17 5.54 3.49
C TYR A 7 -12.98 6.92 4.12
N LEU A 8 -13.44 7.98 3.46
CA LEU A 8 -13.30 9.35 3.95
C LEU A 8 -13.99 9.56 5.31
N LYS A 9 -15.16 8.95 5.51
CA LYS A 9 -15.82 8.93 6.83
C LYS A 9 -15.02 8.17 7.88
N ALA A 10 -14.43 7.02 7.51
CA ALA A 10 -13.64 6.22 8.44
C ALA A 10 -12.36 6.95 8.91
N ILE A 11 -11.80 7.84 8.09
CA ILE A 11 -10.61 8.63 8.43
C ILE A 11 -10.92 10.10 8.73
N GLU A 12 -12.19 10.47 8.95
CA GLU A 12 -12.61 11.88 9.08
C GLU A 12 -11.90 12.63 10.22
N SER A 13 -11.50 11.90 11.26
CA SER A 13 -10.83 12.42 12.46
C SER A 13 -9.33 12.16 12.47
N ILE A 14 -8.74 11.76 11.33
CA ILE A 14 -7.31 11.46 11.24
C ILE A 14 -6.46 12.66 11.66
N SER A 15 -5.45 12.39 12.49
CA SER A 15 -4.60 13.42 13.06
C SER A 15 -3.11 13.03 13.00
N PRO A 16 -2.18 14.01 12.88
CA PRO A 16 -0.74 13.74 13.00
C PRO A 16 -0.30 13.07 14.31
N GLN A 17 -1.13 13.10 15.36
CA GLN A 17 -0.85 12.38 16.62
C GLN A 17 -1.16 10.88 16.54
N ASP A 18 -1.93 10.44 15.54
CA ASP A 18 -2.24 9.04 15.36
C ASP A 18 -0.99 8.23 15.05
N LYS A 19 -1.00 6.98 15.51
CA LYS A 19 0.07 6.04 15.18
C LYS A 19 -0.08 5.62 13.73
N GLU A 20 1.04 5.20 13.16
CA GLU A 20 1.10 4.75 11.77
C GLU A 20 0.11 3.62 11.45
N HIS A 21 -0.26 2.78 12.42
CA HIS A 21 -1.19 1.66 12.21
C HIS A 21 -2.64 1.96 12.57
N THR A 22 -2.96 3.13 13.14
CA THR A 22 -4.31 3.45 13.65
C THR A 22 -5.38 3.28 12.57
N HIS A 23 -5.08 3.68 11.33
CA HIS A 23 -6.06 3.73 10.24
C HIS A 23 -5.87 2.60 9.20
N ARG A 24 -5.06 1.58 9.50
CA ARG A 24 -4.77 0.46 8.57
C ARG A 24 -6.02 -0.30 8.17
N THR A 25 -6.94 -0.54 9.09
CA THR A 25 -8.22 -1.21 8.79
C THR A 25 -9.04 -0.41 7.78
N ALA A 26 -9.08 0.92 7.90
CA ALA A 26 -9.78 1.76 6.93
C ALA A 26 -9.14 1.66 5.54
N LEU A 27 -7.80 1.70 5.48
CA LEU A 27 -7.04 1.52 4.24
C LEU A 27 -7.27 0.12 3.62
N GLU A 28 -7.21 -0.94 4.42
CA GLU A 28 -7.46 -2.31 3.97
C GLU A 28 -8.86 -2.47 3.39
N ASN A 29 -9.88 -1.88 4.04
CA ASN A 29 -11.25 -1.89 3.54
C ASN A 29 -11.38 -1.16 2.20
N LEU A 30 -10.73 0.00 2.05
CA LEU A 30 -10.69 0.73 0.78
C LEU A 30 -10.05 -0.13 -0.32
N MET A 31 -8.89 -0.72 -0.05
CA MET A 31 -8.16 -1.52 -1.02
C MET A 31 -8.94 -2.79 -1.42
N ASN A 32 -9.62 -3.44 -0.47
CA ASN A 32 -10.51 -4.57 -0.75
C ASN A 32 -11.71 -4.17 -1.62
N ALA A 33 -12.33 -3.01 -1.36
CA ALA A 33 -13.42 -2.51 -2.19
C ALA A 33 -12.97 -2.19 -3.63
N PHE A 34 -11.77 -1.61 -3.81
CA PHE A 34 -11.16 -1.41 -5.12
C PHE A 34 -10.93 -2.74 -5.85
N LYS A 35 -10.35 -3.72 -5.16
CA LYS A 35 -10.10 -5.07 -5.68
C LYS A 35 -11.39 -5.74 -6.18
N ASP A 36 -12.47 -5.66 -5.40
CA ASP A 36 -13.76 -6.23 -5.78
C ASP A 36 -14.32 -5.55 -7.04
N THR A 37 -14.20 -4.21 -7.10
CA THR A 37 -14.59 -3.42 -8.28
C THR A 37 -13.79 -3.80 -9.53
N LEU A 38 -12.47 -3.99 -9.42
CA LEU A 38 -11.61 -4.38 -10.54
C LEU A 38 -11.91 -5.80 -11.05
N THR A 39 -12.21 -6.72 -10.13
CA THR A 39 -12.53 -8.12 -10.44
C THR A 39 -13.86 -8.24 -11.18
N GLN A 40 -14.87 -7.46 -10.78
CA GLN A 40 -16.18 -7.41 -11.45
C GLN A 40 -16.10 -6.87 -12.88
N ASN A 41 -15.21 -5.91 -13.13
CA ASN A 41 -15.08 -5.24 -14.44
C ASN A 41 -14.18 -5.99 -15.45
N LYS A 42 -13.82 -7.26 -15.21
CA LYS A 42 -13.01 -8.11 -16.11
C LYS A 42 -11.65 -7.53 -16.53
N CYS A 43 -11.00 -6.72 -15.68
CA CYS A 43 -9.74 -6.03 -16.01
C CYS A 43 -8.48 -6.94 -16.08
N GLY A 44 -8.62 -8.23 -16.42
CA GLY A 44 -7.49 -9.18 -16.51
C GLY A 44 -6.85 -9.58 -15.17
N LEU A 45 -7.06 -8.81 -14.11
CA LEU A 45 -6.58 -9.05 -12.76
C LEU A 45 -7.54 -9.97 -12.00
N LYS A 46 -7.54 -11.27 -12.34
CA LYS A 46 -8.25 -12.29 -11.58
C LYS A 46 -7.43 -12.69 -10.35
N ASP A 47 -8.11 -13.06 -9.27
CA ASP A 47 -7.52 -13.59 -8.04
C ASP A 47 -6.53 -12.65 -7.35
N LEU A 48 -6.84 -11.35 -7.34
CA LEU A 48 -6.13 -10.40 -6.49
C LEU A 48 -6.42 -10.71 -5.02
N SER A 49 -5.39 -10.66 -4.18
CA SER A 49 -5.55 -10.66 -2.73
C SER A 49 -4.58 -9.67 -2.09
N ILE A 50 -5.03 -9.06 -1.01
CA ILE A 50 -4.28 -8.08 -0.24
C ILE A 50 -4.10 -8.70 1.13
N ARG A 51 -2.86 -8.81 1.59
CA ARG A 51 -2.52 -9.39 2.88
C ARG A 51 -1.73 -8.39 3.69
N GLN A 52 -2.19 -8.14 4.91
CA GLN A 52 -1.39 -7.44 5.91
C GLN A 52 -0.31 -8.40 6.43
N GLU A 53 0.95 -7.98 6.43
CA GLU A 53 2.00 -8.81 7.02
C GLU A 53 2.18 -8.51 8.51
N PRO A 54 2.13 -9.53 9.39
CA PRO A 54 2.58 -9.37 10.76
C PRO A 54 4.10 -9.26 10.74
N ASN A 55 4.61 -8.03 10.90
CA ASN A 55 6.00 -7.65 11.15
C ASN A 55 6.87 -8.84 11.57
N ASN A 56 7.57 -9.49 10.63
CA ASN A 56 8.65 -10.46 10.86
C ASN A 56 9.23 -10.93 9.52
N ASP A 57 9.78 -10.03 8.71
CA ASP A 57 10.72 -10.49 7.69
C ASP A 57 12.00 -10.95 8.40
N LYS A 58 12.22 -12.27 8.43
CA LYS A 58 13.37 -12.91 9.12
C LYS A 58 14.71 -12.50 8.51
N GLU A 59 14.71 -11.86 7.34
CA GLU A 59 15.91 -11.45 6.60
C GLU A 59 16.33 -9.99 6.89
N GLY A 60 15.73 -9.32 7.88
CA GLY A 60 16.16 -7.98 8.32
C GLY A 60 15.88 -6.86 7.31
N ARG A 61 15.04 -7.11 6.31
CA ARG A 61 14.61 -6.11 5.31
C ARG A 61 13.43 -5.26 5.80
N GLY A 62 12.72 -5.73 6.84
CA GLY A 62 11.45 -5.17 7.32
C GLY A 62 10.30 -5.69 6.46
N ALA A 63 9.14 -6.00 7.06
CA ALA A 63 7.96 -6.41 6.30
C ALA A 63 7.21 -5.16 5.81
N PRO A 64 6.72 -5.14 4.55
CA PRO A 64 5.82 -4.08 4.11
C PRO A 64 4.51 -4.18 4.89
N ASP A 65 3.78 -3.07 4.99
CA ASP A 65 2.49 -3.08 5.68
C ASP A 65 1.46 -3.98 4.99
N PHE A 66 1.44 -3.97 3.66
CA PHE A 66 0.62 -4.89 2.86
C PHE A 66 1.38 -5.44 1.64
N VAL A 67 1.06 -6.67 1.29
CA VAL A 67 1.49 -7.33 0.05
C VAL A 67 0.28 -7.54 -0.85
N ILE A 68 0.43 -7.18 -2.14
CA ILE A 68 -0.56 -7.46 -3.18
C ILE A 68 -0.12 -8.71 -3.93
N LEU A 69 -1.01 -9.69 -3.97
CA LEU A 69 -0.80 -10.97 -4.65
C LEU A 69 -1.77 -11.10 -5.82
N SER A 70 -1.31 -11.68 -6.93
CA SER A 70 -2.17 -12.19 -8.00
C SER A 70 -1.75 -13.62 -8.31
N GLN A 71 -2.70 -14.56 -8.30
CA GLN A 71 -2.43 -15.99 -8.56
C GLN A 71 -1.30 -16.56 -7.66
N GLY A 72 -1.18 -16.06 -6.43
CA GLY A 72 -0.14 -16.46 -5.47
C GLY A 72 1.23 -15.80 -5.65
N LEU A 73 1.42 -14.98 -6.69
CA LEU A 73 2.65 -14.21 -6.92
C LEU A 73 2.52 -12.81 -6.32
N SER A 74 3.57 -12.34 -5.66
CA SER A 74 3.67 -10.94 -5.21
C SER A 74 3.88 -10.04 -6.43
N ILE A 75 2.93 -9.13 -6.65
CA ILE A 75 2.95 -8.18 -7.78
C ILE A 75 3.25 -6.75 -7.33
N GLY A 76 3.25 -6.49 -6.02
CA GLY A 76 3.52 -5.17 -5.46
C GLY A 76 3.28 -5.11 -3.96
N TYR A 77 3.62 -3.96 -3.40
CA TYR A 77 3.57 -3.69 -1.96
C TYR A 77 2.88 -2.37 -1.68
N ILE A 78 2.33 -2.24 -0.47
CA ILE A 78 1.84 -0.96 0.06
C ILE A 78 2.56 -0.71 1.38
N GLU A 79 3.15 0.48 1.48
CA GLU A 79 3.75 0.99 2.71
C GLU A 79 2.95 2.22 3.16
N ASN A 80 2.49 2.22 4.41
CA ASN A 80 1.78 3.35 5.00
C ASN A 80 2.70 4.10 5.97
N LYS A 81 2.56 5.42 6.02
CA LYS A 81 3.16 6.28 7.05
C LYS A 81 2.08 7.05 7.78
N ARG A 82 2.48 7.73 8.87
CA ARG A 82 1.60 8.66 9.57
C ARG A 82 1.13 9.74 8.61
N VAL A 83 -0.08 10.27 8.84
CA VAL A 83 -0.61 11.41 8.10
C VAL A 83 0.38 12.58 8.14
N ASN A 84 0.55 13.26 7.01
CA ASN A 84 1.50 14.35 6.80
C ASN A 84 2.99 13.98 6.94
N ALA A 85 3.33 12.68 6.91
CA ALA A 85 4.73 12.28 6.79
C ALA A 85 5.36 12.84 5.50
N ASP A 86 6.65 13.14 5.53
CA ASP A 86 7.38 13.53 4.33
C ASP A 86 7.59 12.30 3.42
N LEU A 87 6.61 12.05 2.54
CA LEU A 87 6.62 10.92 1.63
C LEU A 87 7.76 11.00 0.61
N ASP A 88 8.22 12.20 0.25
CA ASP A 88 9.32 12.40 -0.69
C ASP A 88 10.66 11.94 -0.10
N SER A 89 10.89 12.27 1.18
CA SER A 89 12.04 11.76 1.94
C SER A 89 11.93 10.25 2.19
N VAL A 90 10.75 9.76 2.57
CA VAL A 90 10.52 8.33 2.80
C VAL A 90 10.76 7.51 1.53
N ALA A 91 10.30 7.99 0.37
CA ALA A 91 10.51 7.32 -0.92
C ALA A 91 11.99 7.10 -1.26
N GLN A 92 12.90 7.89 -0.68
CA GLN A 92 14.35 7.76 -0.89
C GLN A 92 15.04 6.87 0.16
N SER A 93 14.29 6.36 1.14
CA SER A 93 14.85 5.54 2.22
C SER A 93 15.36 4.17 1.73
N GLU A 94 16.32 3.61 2.47
CA GLU A 94 16.86 2.27 2.19
C GLU A 94 15.79 1.17 2.28
N GLN A 95 14.76 1.35 3.11
CA GLN A 95 13.63 0.42 3.20
C GLN A 95 12.87 0.37 1.87
N ILE A 96 12.50 1.52 1.32
CA ILE A 96 11.78 1.63 0.04
C ILE A 96 12.64 1.07 -1.11
N LYS A 97 13.94 1.39 -1.14
CA LYS A 97 14.87 0.82 -2.14
C LYS A 97 14.91 -0.70 -2.10
N LYS A 98 14.91 -1.32 -0.92
CA LYS A 98 14.89 -2.79 -0.77
C LYS A 98 13.62 -3.40 -1.36
N TYR A 99 12.45 -2.81 -1.11
CA TYR A 99 11.20 -3.30 -1.70
C TYR A 99 11.16 -3.16 -3.22
N LEU A 100 11.71 -2.07 -3.76
CA LEU A 100 11.83 -1.86 -5.21
C LEU A 100 12.80 -2.84 -5.89
N CYS A 101 13.68 -3.52 -5.15
CA CYS A 101 14.47 -4.63 -5.69
C CYS A 101 13.66 -5.91 -5.90
N LEU A 102 12.52 -6.05 -5.23
CA LEU A 102 11.65 -7.24 -5.29
C LEU A 102 10.46 -7.04 -6.23
N SER A 103 9.90 -5.83 -6.26
CA SER A 103 8.82 -5.46 -7.19
C SER A 103 8.93 -3.99 -7.59
N ASP A 104 8.73 -3.71 -8.87
CA ASP A 104 8.68 -2.34 -9.40
C ASP A 104 7.38 -1.59 -9.03
N ASN A 105 6.44 -2.24 -8.36
CA ASN A 105 5.17 -1.65 -7.96
C ASN A 105 5.09 -1.50 -6.44
N LEU A 106 5.39 -0.30 -5.95
CA LEU A 106 5.22 0.07 -4.55
C LEU A 106 4.30 1.27 -4.43
N MET A 107 3.25 1.16 -3.64
CA MET A 107 2.42 2.28 -3.24
C MET A 107 2.87 2.80 -1.87
N LEU A 108 3.22 4.07 -1.80
CA LEU A 108 3.50 4.76 -0.55
C LEU A 108 2.35 5.70 -0.23
N THR A 109 1.84 5.67 1.00
CA THR A 109 0.71 6.49 1.41
C THR A 109 0.80 7.02 2.84
N ASP A 110 0.23 8.18 3.08
CA ASP A 110 -0.02 8.75 4.42
C ASP A 110 -1.52 8.85 4.74
N TYR A 111 -2.33 7.98 4.13
CA TYR A 111 -3.80 7.96 4.16
C TYR A 111 -4.50 9.07 3.35
N LEU A 112 -3.83 10.18 3.08
CA LEU A 112 -4.40 11.29 2.28
C LEU A 112 -3.80 11.36 0.88
N ARG A 113 -2.52 11.01 0.75
CA ARG A 113 -1.78 10.95 -0.51
C ARG A 113 -1.45 9.51 -0.85
N PHE A 114 -1.56 9.18 -2.13
CA PHE A 114 -1.22 7.86 -2.67
C PHE A 114 -0.19 8.05 -3.78
N CYS A 115 1.04 7.61 -3.53
CA CYS A 115 2.17 7.80 -4.43
C CYS A 115 2.59 6.43 -4.99
N LEU A 116 2.59 6.29 -6.32
CA LEU A 116 3.18 5.14 -6.99
C LEU A 116 4.69 5.38 -7.12
N ILE A 117 5.48 4.56 -6.44
CA ILE A 117 6.93 4.55 -6.55
C ILE A 117 7.32 3.43 -7.51
N ARG A 118 8.12 3.79 -8.51
CA ARG A 118 8.69 2.84 -9.47
C ARG A 118 10.19 3.02 -9.52
N LYS A 119 10.89 1.91 -9.73
CA LYS A 119 12.27 1.98 -10.19
C LYS A 119 12.26 2.65 -11.56
N MET A 120 12.98 3.75 -11.72
CA MET A 120 13.28 4.25 -13.06
C MET A 120 14.07 3.15 -13.75
N GLY A 121 13.46 2.48 -14.72
CA GLY A 121 14.16 1.52 -15.55
C GLY A 121 15.39 2.21 -16.12
N GLY A 122 16.57 1.63 -15.92
CA GLY A 122 17.73 2.02 -16.71
C GLY A 122 17.35 1.76 -18.15
N GLY A 123 17.04 2.84 -18.89
CA GLY A 123 16.82 2.75 -20.32
C GLY A 123 18.03 2.07 -20.93
N GLN A 124 17.78 0.95 -21.61
CA GLN A 124 18.64 0.54 -22.71
C GLN A 124 18.43 1.52 -23.87
#